data_AF-A0A1U7CR25-F1
#
_entry.id   AF-A0A1U7CR25-F1
#
_cell.length_a   1.000
_cell.length_b   1.000
_cell.length_c   1.000
_cell.angle_alpha   90.00
_cell.angle_beta   90.00
_cell.angle_gamma   90.00
#
_symmetry.space_group_name_H-M   'P 1'
#
loop_
_entity.id
_entity.type
_entity.pdbx_description
1 polymer ?
#
loop_
_entity_poly.entity_id
_entity_poly.type
_entity_poly.pdbx_seq_one_letter_code
_entity_poly.pdbx_strand_id
1 'polypeptide(L)'
;MSESSIEALSLRMDRLDRENRRLKRIVLSLLLAVAGLGVAGAATFEEREILIRDPNNNAVRIKLTTNPENGSAGIEIYDRQGRRRIVLGTRADDDLPGLFYFDQNGNSKRQDND
;
A
#
# COMPACT_ATOMS: atom_id res chain seq x y z
N MET A 1 59.85 -20.78 28.93
CA MET A 1 58.69 -21.41 28.24
C MET A 1 57.36 -20.66 28.46
N SER A 2 57.31 -19.63 29.32
CA SER A 2 56.11 -18.83 29.58
C SER A 2 55.89 -17.69 28.57
N GLU A 3 56.93 -16.96 28.18
CA GLU A 3 56.80 -15.76 27.33
C GLU A 3 56.31 -16.08 25.90
N SER A 4 56.86 -17.11 25.25
CA SER A 4 56.45 -17.53 23.91
C SER A 4 54.98 -17.99 23.82
N SER A 5 54.45 -18.52 24.92
CA SER A 5 53.05 -18.97 25.01
C SER A 5 52.09 -17.81 25.20
N ILE A 6 52.52 -16.76 25.92
CA ILE A 6 51.75 -15.51 26.14
C ILE A 6 51.66 -14.69 24.84
N GLU A 7 52.76 -14.58 24.09
CA GLU A 7 52.75 -13.93 22.78
C GLU A 7 51.86 -14.67 21.78
N ALA A 8 51.94 -16.01 21.74
CA ALA A 8 51.10 -16.82 20.86
C ALA A 8 49.59 -16.69 21.17
N LEU A 9 49.22 -16.56 22.46
CA LEU A 9 47.83 -16.29 22.85
C LEU A 9 47.39 -14.88 22.45
N SER A 10 48.24 -13.88 22.66
CA SER A 10 47.93 -12.48 22.31
C SER A 10 47.69 -12.32 20.81
N LEU A 11 48.51 -12.98 19.99
CA LEU A 11 48.37 -12.96 18.54
C LEU A 11 47.09 -13.67 18.05
N ARG A 12 46.68 -14.75 18.71
CA ARG A 12 45.39 -15.42 18.44
C ARG A 12 44.20 -14.59 18.89
N MET A 13 44.31 -13.89 20.02
CA MET A 13 43.26 -13.00 20.53
C MET A 13 43.01 -11.84 19.56
N ASP A 14 44.07 -11.20 19.07
CA ASP A 14 43.98 -10.11 18.09
C ASP A 14 43.34 -10.55 16.78
N ARG A 15 43.60 -11.80 16.36
CA ARG A 15 42.97 -12.40 15.19
C ARG A 15 41.48 -12.63 15.41
N LEU A 16 41.11 -13.19 16.57
CA LEU A 16 39.72 -13.42 16.94
C LEU A 16 38.92 -12.11 17.03
N ASP A 17 39.51 -11.04 17.57
CA ASP A 17 38.82 -9.75 17.69
C ASP A 17 38.53 -9.10 16.33
N ARG A 18 39.46 -9.22 15.37
CA ARG A 18 39.24 -8.73 13.99
C ARG A 18 38.15 -9.53 13.28
N GLU A 19 38.18 -10.85 13.40
CA GLU A 19 37.18 -11.74 12.79
C GLU A 19 35.80 -11.52 13.42
N ASN A 20 35.73 -11.34 14.75
CA ASN A 20 34.51 -11.04 15.48
C ASN A 20 33.89 -9.69 15.06
N ARG A 21 34.71 -8.64 14.91
CA ARG A 21 34.23 -7.35 14.38
C ARG A 21 33.70 -7.46 12.95
N ARG A 22 34.32 -8.28 12.10
CA ARG A 22 33.85 -8.52 10.73
C ARG A 22 32.52 -9.28 10.73
N LEU A 23 32.39 -10.31 11.56
CA LEU A 23 31.15 -11.09 11.73
C LEU A 23 30.01 -10.22 12.26
N LYS A 24 30.24 -9.38 13.27
CA LYS A 24 29.23 -8.45 13.80
C LYS A 24 28.71 -7.50 12.73
N ARG A 25 29.58 -6.97 11.87
CA ARG A 25 29.19 -6.10 10.75
C ARG A 25 28.34 -6.85 9.73
N ILE A 26 28.74 -8.07 9.36
CA ILE A 26 27.98 -8.91 8.41
C ILE A 26 26.59 -9.23 8.95
N VAL A 27 26.49 -9.62 10.23
CA VAL A 27 25.20 -9.90 10.89
C VAL A 27 24.31 -8.66 10.94
N LEU A 28 24.86 -7.49 11.27
CA LEU A 28 24.11 -6.24 11.27
C LEU A 28 23.60 -5.88 9.87
N SER A 29 24.43 -6.04 8.83
CA SER A 29 24.02 -5.82 7.44
C SER A 29 22.91 -6.77 7.00
N LEU A 30 22.99 -8.05 7.39
CA LEU A 30 21.95 -9.05 7.14
C LEU A 30 20.63 -8.70 7.84
N LEU A 31 20.68 -8.28 9.11
CA LEU A 31 19.49 -7.85 9.85
C LEU A 31 18.82 -6.63 9.21
N LEU A 32 19.61 -5.64 8.78
CA LEU A 32 19.09 -4.46 8.08
C LEU A 32 18.49 -4.83 6.72
N ALA A 33 19.08 -5.77 5.98
CA ALA A 33 18.53 -6.25 4.71
C ALA A 33 17.19 -6.97 4.90
N VAL A 34 17.07 -7.83 5.92
CA VAL A 34 15.83 -8.53 6.25
C VAL A 34 14.75 -7.55 6.73
N ALA A 35 15.11 -6.58 7.57
CA ALA A 35 14.19 -5.52 8.00
C ALA A 35 13.70 -4.66 6.81
N GLY A 36 14.59 -4.33 5.87
CA GLY A 36 14.25 -3.58 4.66
C GLY A 36 13.30 -4.35 3.72
N LEU A 37 13.49 -5.66 3.58
CA LEU A 37 12.62 -6.52 2.77
C LEU A 37 11.19 -6.61 3.34
N GLY A 38 11.03 -6.55 4.67
CA GLY A 38 9.71 -6.55 5.31
C GLY A 38 8.87 -5.29 5.05
N VAL A 39 9.51 -4.14 4.85
CA VAL A 39 8.83 -2.85 4.65
C VAL A 39 8.37 -2.66 3.19
N ALA A 40 9.08 -3.23 2.22
CA ALA A 40 8.74 -3.09 0.80
C ALA A 40 7.62 -4.03 0.32
N GLY A 41 7.40 -5.16 0.99
CA GLY A 41 6.39 -6.17 0.61
C GLY A 41 4.99 -5.97 1.21
N ALA A 42 4.82 -5.04 2.15
CA ALA A 42 3.60 -4.90 2.95
C ALA A 42 2.77 -3.63 2.68
N ALA A 43 3.17 -2.81 1.70
CA ALA A 43 2.41 -1.60 1.36
C ALA A 43 1.21 -1.93 0.46
N THR A 44 0.24 -2.68 1.00
CA THR A 44 -1.11 -2.71 0.45
C THR A 44 -1.77 -1.37 0.84
N PHE A 45 -2.14 -0.57 -0.16
CA PHE A 45 -2.91 0.65 0.07
C PHE A 45 -4.36 0.27 0.40
N GLU A 46 -4.66 0.09 1.69
CA GLU A 46 -6.03 -0.12 2.20
C GLU A 46 -6.77 1.22 2.36
N GLU A 47 -6.84 2.02 1.31
CA GLU A 47 -7.66 3.22 1.31
C GLU A 47 -9.10 2.87 0.94
N ARG A 48 -10.05 3.23 1.82
CA ARG A 48 -11.50 3.06 1.57
C ARG A 48 -12.00 4.00 0.47
N GLU A 49 -11.24 5.05 0.17
CA GLU A 49 -11.63 6.10 -0.76
C GLU A 49 -10.41 6.67 -1.47
N ILE A 50 -10.41 6.64 -2.81
CA ILE A 50 -9.44 7.33 -3.65
C ILE A 50 -10.16 8.44 -4.41
N LEU A 51 -9.65 9.66 -4.34
CA LEU A 51 -10.27 10.85 -4.92
C LEU A 51 -9.39 11.49 -5.99
N ILE A 52 -9.94 11.69 -7.18
CA ILE A 52 -9.35 12.52 -8.23
C ILE A 52 -10.07 13.86 -8.21
N ARG A 53 -9.30 14.93 -7.99
CA ARG A 53 -9.81 16.31 -7.90
C ARG A 53 -9.33 17.14 -9.09
N ASP A 54 -10.17 18.06 -9.52
CA ASP A 54 -9.81 19.09 -10.49
C ASP A 54 -8.79 20.05 -9.85
N PRO A 55 -7.60 20.23 -10.43
CA PRO A 55 -6.53 21.01 -9.81
C PRO A 55 -6.86 22.51 -9.69
N ASN A 56 -7.80 23.02 -10.50
CA ASN A 56 -8.10 24.45 -10.53
C ASN A 56 -9.07 24.89 -9.43
N ASN A 57 -9.94 23.99 -8.98
CA ASN A 57 -11.03 24.30 -8.04
C ASN A 57 -11.19 23.27 -6.91
N ASN A 58 -10.33 22.24 -6.87
CA ASN A 58 -10.33 21.16 -5.89
C ASN A 58 -11.62 20.31 -5.83
N ALA A 59 -12.50 20.44 -6.82
CA ALA A 59 -13.74 19.67 -6.91
C ALA A 59 -13.44 18.21 -7.25
N VAL A 60 -14.11 17.27 -6.57
CA VAL A 60 -14.00 15.84 -6.89
C VAL A 60 -14.60 15.58 -8.26
N ARG A 61 -13.86 14.86 -9.11
CA ARG A 61 -14.28 14.44 -10.45
C ARG A 61 -14.48 12.94 -10.54
N ILE A 62 -13.65 12.18 -9.84
CA ILE A 62 -13.74 10.72 -9.79
C ILE A 62 -13.50 10.28 -8.35
N LYS A 63 -14.31 9.33 -7.89
CA LYS A 63 -14.21 8.73 -6.56
C LYS A 63 -14.25 7.22 -6.71
N LEU A 64 -13.27 6.52 -6.14
CA LEU A 64 -13.25 5.07 -6.02
C LEU A 64 -13.52 4.74 -4.56
N THR A 65 -14.46 3.85 -4.28
CA THR A 65 -14.83 3.48 -2.92
C THR A 65 -15.03 1.99 -2.74
N THR A 66 -14.75 1.55 -1.52
CA THR A 66 -15.23 0.30 -0.96
C THR A 66 -15.98 0.60 0.33
N ASN A 67 -17.14 -0.01 0.52
CA ASN A 67 -17.90 0.06 1.74
C ASN A 67 -17.83 -1.30 2.47
N PRO A 68 -17.07 -1.39 3.56
CA PRO A 68 -16.90 -2.63 4.29
C PRO A 68 -18.16 -3.06 5.07
N GLU A 69 -19.11 -2.16 5.32
CA GLU A 69 -20.33 -2.48 6.08
C GLU A 69 -21.34 -3.28 5.23
N ASN A 70 -21.39 -3.00 3.92
CA ASN A 70 -22.37 -3.60 3.02
C ASN A 70 -21.76 -4.27 1.79
N GLY A 71 -20.43 -4.39 1.73
CA GLY A 71 -19.72 -5.08 0.64
C GLY A 71 -19.67 -4.33 -0.70
N SER A 72 -20.37 -3.20 -0.85
CA SER A 72 -20.41 -2.48 -2.12
C SER A 72 -19.07 -1.84 -2.46
N ALA A 73 -18.74 -1.83 -3.74
CA ALA A 73 -17.57 -1.13 -4.27
C ALA A 73 -17.94 -0.42 -5.57
N GLY A 74 -17.35 0.74 -5.83
CA GLY A 74 -17.69 1.46 -7.05
C GLY A 74 -16.76 2.61 -7.43
N ILE A 75 -16.95 3.06 -8.66
CA ILE A 75 -16.35 4.22 -9.27
C ILE A 75 -17.47 5.21 -9.60
N GLU A 76 -17.40 6.40 -9.01
CA GLU A 76 -18.34 7.49 -9.25
C GLU A 76 -17.67 8.60 -10.04
N ILE A 77 -18.34 9.11 -11.08
CA ILE A 77 -17.89 10.25 -11.89
C ILE A 77 -18.85 11.41 -11.69
N TYR A 78 -18.30 12.60 -11.43
CA TYR A 78 -19.06 13.82 -11.15
C TYR A 78 -18.89 14.86 -12.27
N ASP A 79 -19.95 15.62 -12.54
CA ASP A 79 -19.90 16.76 -13.44
C ASP A 79 -19.22 17.98 -12.80
N ARG A 80 -19.13 19.08 -13.57
CA ARG A 80 -18.51 20.34 -13.14
C ARG A 80 -19.14 20.95 -11.87
N GLN A 81 -20.42 20.67 -11.65
CA GLN A 81 -21.20 21.16 -10.50
C GLN A 81 -21.15 20.18 -9.31
N GLY A 82 -20.40 19.08 -9.40
CA GLY A 82 -20.31 18.06 -8.36
C GLY A 82 -21.48 17.08 -8.36
N ARG A 83 -22.32 17.07 -9.40
CA ARG A 83 -23.43 16.12 -9.51
C ARG A 83 -22.93 14.81 -10.10
N ARG A 84 -23.31 13.70 -9.49
CA ARG A 84 -22.96 12.37 -9.99
C ARG A 84 -23.56 12.14 -11.37
N ARG A 85 -22.80 11.53 -12.26
CA ARG A 85 -23.19 11.25 -13.66
C ARG A 85 -23.10 9.79 -14.02
N ILE A 86 -22.08 9.11 -13.51
CA ILE A 86 -21.85 7.69 -13.77
C ILE A 86 -21.51 7.02 -12.47
N VAL A 87 -22.07 5.82 -12.25
CA VAL A 87 -21.62 4.88 -11.23
C VAL A 87 -21.38 3.54 -11.90
N LEU A 88 -20.19 2.99 -11.73
CA LEU A 88 -19.86 1.61 -12.07
C LEU A 88 -19.48 0.90 -10.77
N GLY A 89 -20.17 -0.17 -10.41
CA GLY A 89 -19.89 -0.86 -9.16
C GLY A 89 -20.81 -2.02 -8.85
N THR A 90 -20.68 -2.56 -7.64
CA THR A 90 -21.58 -3.55 -7.06
C THR A 90 -22.59 -2.88 -6.15
N ARG A 91 -23.82 -3.39 -6.15
CA ARG A 91 -24.89 -2.89 -5.29
C ARG A 91 -24.79 -3.54 -3.91
N ALA A 92 -25.09 -2.77 -2.87
CA ALA A 92 -24.98 -3.20 -1.47
C ALA A 92 -25.97 -4.29 -1.02
N ASP A 93 -27.05 -4.48 -1.76
CA ASP A 93 -28.18 -5.35 -1.39
C ASP A 93 -28.17 -6.70 -2.10
N ASP A 94 -27.60 -6.80 -3.31
CA ASP A 94 -27.53 -8.04 -4.08
C ASP A 94 -26.16 -8.33 -4.71
N ASP A 95 -25.15 -7.50 -4.44
CA ASP A 95 -23.79 -7.59 -5.00
C ASP A 95 -23.72 -7.60 -6.54
N LEU A 96 -24.82 -7.33 -7.24
CA LEU A 96 -24.82 -7.38 -8.69
C LEU A 96 -24.04 -6.19 -9.27
N PRO A 97 -23.26 -6.42 -10.34
CA PRO A 97 -22.61 -5.34 -11.06
C PRO A 97 -23.66 -4.47 -11.78
N GLY A 98 -23.43 -3.17 -11.77
CA GLY A 98 -24.28 -2.21 -12.45
C GLY A 98 -23.50 -1.01 -12.98
N LEU A 99 -23.96 -0.51 -14.12
CA LEU A 99 -23.58 0.78 -14.67
C LEU A 99 -24.82 1.67 -14.66
N PHE A 100 -24.74 2.79 -13.97
CA PHE A 100 -25.84 3.74 -13.79
C PHE A 100 -25.47 5.10 -14.37
N TYR A 101 -26.35 5.65 -15.20
CA TYR A 101 -26.26 7.01 -15.71
C TYR A 101 -27.25 7.91 -14.98
N PHE A 102 -26.81 9.08 -14.54
CA PHE A 102 -27.63 10.02 -13.77
C PHE A 102 -27.92 11.29 -14.59
N ASP A 103 -29.21 11.63 -14.69
CA ASP A 103 -29.68 12.85 -15.33
C ASP A 103 -29.45 14.11 -14.47
N GLN A 104 -29.79 15.29 -14.98
CA GLN A 104 -29.56 16.55 -14.27
C GLN A 104 -30.34 16.69 -12.95
N ASN A 105 -31.41 15.92 -12.80
CA ASN A 105 -32.28 15.87 -11.64
C ASN A 105 -31.87 14.77 -10.64
N GLY A 106 -30.88 13.94 -11.00
CA GLY A 106 -30.40 12.82 -10.19
C GLY A 106 -31.14 11.50 -10.42
N ASN A 107 -32.03 11.42 -11.43
CA ASN A 107 -32.66 10.16 -11.78
C ASN A 107 -31.63 9.26 -12.46
N SER A 108 -31.56 7.99 -12.05
CA SER A 108 -30.67 7.01 -12.65
C SER A 108 -31.37 6.14 -13.69
N LYS A 109 -30.63 5.76 -14.72
CA LYS A 109 -30.95 4.61 -15.58
C LYS A 109 -29.82 3.60 -15.50
N ARG A 110 -30.18 2.32 -15.35
CA ARG A 110 -29.23 1.21 -15.44
C ARG A 110 -28.98 0.90 -16.92
N GLN A 111 -27.73 0.59 -17.24
CA GLN A 111 -27.41 -0.10 -18.47
C GLN A 111 -27.69 -1.58 -18.27
N ASP A 112 -28.74 -2.08 -18.91
CA ASP A 112 -28.97 -3.51 -19.05
C ASP A 112 -28.17 -4.00 -20.28
N ASN A 113 -27.57 -5.18 -20.17
CA ASN A 113 -27.03 -5.89 -21.33
C ASN A 113 -28.21 -6.66 -21.93
N ASP A 114 -28.72 -6.18 -23.07
CA ASP A 114 -29.67 -6.92 -23.89
C ASP A 114 -29.05 -8.22 -24.44
#